data_AF-A0A561SHA5-F1
#
_entry.id   AF-A0A561SHA5-F1
#
_cell.length_a   1.000
_cell.length_b   1.000
_cell.length_c   1.000
_cell.angle_alpha   90.00
_cell.angle_beta   90.00
_cell.angle_gamma   90.00
#
_symmetry.space_group_name_H-M   'P 1'
#
loop_
_entity.id
_entity.type
_entity.pdbx_description
1 polymer ?
#
loop_
_entity_poly.entity_id
_entity_poly.type
_entity_poly.pdbx_seq_one_letter_code
_entity_poly.pdbx_strand_id
1 'polypeptide(L)'
;MLPLSPLELVAVAREAGYDSIGVRVASADEAEPWWQRGIGSPMLPALVDALLGSRVTVLDVGRVELGPELHSVDYAHPYLRALELGARLGAQFVTARATAGPGQREHFAALAELAHRYGLRPLLHAVPGTGAPTLHQALDVVGTSGGGVVLDVLSQAGPTADAVDQTVVELGDRLGYVRLLVDELEHGAPTPGLLATLPPQVPLAIGTDHPGRLDRDHAARLRAVLDTVDGLLRHPRASDGD
;
A
#
# COMPACT_ATOMS: atom_id res chain seq x y z
N MET A 1 15.24 14.72 9.93
CA MET A 1 14.96 14.90 8.49
C MET A 1 13.50 14.56 8.27
N LEU A 2 12.80 15.37 7.49
CA LEU A 2 11.41 15.15 7.12
C LEU A 2 11.32 14.02 6.08
N PRO A 3 10.19 13.30 5.98
CA PRO A 3 9.93 12.42 4.85
C PRO A 3 9.99 13.21 3.53
N LEU A 4 10.30 12.53 2.42
CA LEU A 4 10.22 13.13 1.08
C LEU A 4 8.83 13.74 0.87
N SER A 5 8.79 14.90 0.25
CA SER A 5 7.54 15.42 -0.29
C SER A 5 7.01 14.48 -1.38
N PRO A 6 5.69 14.43 -1.62
CA PRO A 6 5.11 13.70 -2.74
C PRO A 6 5.74 14.04 -4.10
N LEU A 7 6.19 15.29 -4.31
CA LEU A 7 6.91 15.69 -5.53
C LEU A 7 8.29 15.03 -5.64
N GLU A 8 9.06 15.02 -4.55
CA GLU A 8 10.35 14.34 -4.50
C GLU A 8 10.17 12.83 -4.65
N LEU A 9 9.10 12.26 -4.06
CA LEU A 9 8.79 10.84 -4.19
C LEU A 9 8.48 10.46 -5.65
N VAL A 10 7.74 11.29 -6.40
CA VAL A 10 7.51 11.07 -7.84
C VAL A 10 8.82 11.12 -8.63
N ALA A 11 9.69 12.09 -8.33
CA ALA A 11 10.99 12.22 -9.01
C ALA A 11 11.87 10.98 -8.76
N VAL A 12 11.99 10.57 -7.50
CA VAL A 12 12.75 9.39 -7.09
C VAL A 12 12.15 8.12 -7.67
N ALA A 13 10.82 7.94 -7.62
CA ALA A 13 10.14 6.79 -8.24
C ALA A 13 10.47 6.69 -9.73
N ARG A 14 10.41 7.82 -10.44
CA ARG A 14 10.71 7.86 -11.88
C ARG A 14 12.17 7.52 -12.20
N GLU A 15 13.10 8.00 -11.39
CA GLU A 15 14.54 7.74 -11.54
C GLU A 15 14.88 6.28 -11.18
N ALA A 16 14.30 5.78 -10.09
CA ALA A 16 14.47 4.43 -9.60
C ALA A 16 13.68 3.38 -10.39
N GLY A 17 12.75 3.77 -11.27
CA GLY A 17 12.04 2.86 -12.18
C GLY A 17 10.76 2.24 -11.58
N TYR A 18 10.14 2.92 -10.63
CA TYR A 18 8.85 2.55 -10.06
C TYR A 18 7.71 3.16 -10.86
N ASP A 19 6.63 2.40 -11.05
CA ASP A 19 5.45 2.83 -11.82
C ASP A 19 4.45 3.63 -10.99
N SER A 20 4.51 3.50 -9.67
CA SER A 20 3.54 4.12 -8.76
C SER A 20 4.12 4.49 -7.40
N ILE A 21 3.43 5.38 -6.71
CA ILE A 21 3.70 5.78 -5.33
C ILE A 21 2.45 5.57 -4.46
N GLY A 22 2.64 5.33 -3.17
CA GLY A 22 1.58 5.40 -2.16
C GLY A 22 1.64 6.73 -1.43
N VAL A 23 0.48 7.32 -1.08
CA VAL A 23 0.41 8.62 -0.39
C VAL A 23 -0.27 8.46 0.97
N ARG A 24 0.37 8.95 2.03
CA ARG A 24 -0.20 8.88 3.39
C ARG A 24 -1.00 10.14 3.72
N VAL A 25 -2.31 9.99 3.81
CA VAL A 25 -3.33 11.03 3.96
C VAL A 25 -4.16 10.91 5.26
N ALA A 26 -3.86 9.98 6.18
CA ALA A 26 -4.80 9.66 7.29
C ALA A 26 -4.35 10.04 8.71
N SER A 27 -5.38 10.35 9.54
CA SER A 27 -5.43 10.88 10.93
C SER A 27 -4.51 12.08 11.22
N ALA A 28 -4.96 13.03 12.05
CA ALA A 28 -4.27 14.32 12.22
C ALA A 28 -2.81 14.20 12.70
N ASP A 29 -2.45 13.06 13.30
CA ASP A 29 -1.13 12.80 13.86
C ASP A 29 -0.20 12.03 12.89
N GLU A 30 -0.75 11.32 11.89
CA GLU A 30 0.01 10.52 10.90
C GLU A 30 -0.09 11.04 9.45
N ALA A 31 -1.00 11.98 9.19
CA ALA A 31 -1.13 12.60 7.87
C ALA A 31 0.17 13.34 7.54
N GLU A 32 0.68 13.13 6.32
CA GLU A 32 1.85 13.89 5.93
C GLU A 32 1.55 15.39 5.99
N PRO A 33 2.52 16.23 6.43
CA PRO A 33 2.28 17.66 6.64
C PRO A 33 1.68 18.38 5.43
N TRP A 34 1.94 17.85 4.23
CA TRP A 34 1.50 18.38 2.94
C TRP A 34 -0.02 18.32 2.71
N TRP A 35 -0.73 17.48 3.46
CA TRP A 35 -2.15 17.17 3.22
C TRP A 35 -3.12 17.75 4.24
N GLN A 36 -2.67 18.65 5.12
CA GLN A 36 -3.54 19.31 6.09
C GLN A 36 -4.78 19.99 5.47
N ARG A 37 -4.67 20.44 4.20
CA ARG A 37 -5.76 21.05 3.42
C ARG A 37 -6.41 20.10 2.40
N GLY A 38 -6.03 18.81 2.37
CA GLY A 38 -6.53 17.83 1.40
C GLY A 38 -6.38 18.32 -0.05
N ILE A 39 -7.48 18.33 -0.80
CA ILE A 39 -7.54 18.84 -2.18
C ILE A 39 -7.22 20.35 -2.31
N GLY A 40 -7.30 21.11 -1.22
CA GLY A 40 -6.91 22.51 -1.16
C GLY A 40 -5.40 22.73 -0.94
N SER A 41 -4.59 21.66 -0.98
CA SER A 41 -3.14 21.77 -0.85
C SER A 41 -2.55 22.55 -2.04
N PRO A 42 -1.70 23.57 -1.80
CA PRO A 42 -1.07 24.33 -2.89
C PRO A 42 -0.10 23.49 -3.74
N MET A 43 0.34 22.34 -3.23
CA MET A 43 1.21 21.39 -3.94
C MET A 43 0.45 20.54 -4.97
N LEU A 44 -0.87 20.41 -4.84
CA LEU A 44 -1.65 19.49 -5.65
C LEU A 44 -1.51 19.72 -7.17
N PRO A 45 -1.57 20.95 -7.72
CA PRO A 45 -1.38 21.18 -9.15
C PRO A 45 -0.02 20.69 -9.65
N ALA A 46 1.06 21.05 -8.92
CA ALA A 46 2.41 20.63 -9.27
C ALA A 46 2.58 19.11 -9.18
N LEU A 47 1.95 18.47 -8.19
CA LEU A 47 1.98 17.01 -8.05
C LEU A 47 1.27 16.32 -9.23
N VAL A 48 0.10 16.81 -9.62
CA VAL A 48 -0.63 16.28 -10.79
C VAL A 48 0.22 16.41 -12.05
N ASP A 49 0.86 17.57 -12.27
CA ASP A 49 1.74 17.78 -13.41
C ASP A 49 2.95 16.83 -13.39
N ALA A 50 3.55 16.61 -12.21
CA ALA A 50 4.67 15.69 -12.04
C ALA A 50 4.28 14.23 -12.32
N LEU A 51 3.13 13.76 -11.82
CA LEU A 51 2.59 12.42 -12.08
C LEU A 51 2.37 12.22 -13.58
N LEU A 52 1.71 13.17 -14.25
CA LEU A 52 1.44 13.10 -15.70
C LEU A 52 2.73 13.14 -16.54
N GLY A 53 3.66 14.04 -16.20
CA GLY A 53 4.92 14.20 -16.94
C GLY A 53 5.89 13.04 -16.76
N SER A 54 5.89 12.41 -15.59
CA SER A 54 6.74 11.25 -15.29
C SER A 54 6.13 9.91 -15.70
N ARG A 55 4.80 9.84 -15.87
CA ARG A 55 3.99 8.61 -15.97
C ARG A 55 4.00 7.73 -14.72
N VAL A 56 4.36 8.32 -13.58
CA VAL A 56 4.17 7.68 -12.27
C VAL A 56 2.71 7.87 -11.86
N THR A 57 2.11 6.81 -11.34
CA THR A 57 0.71 6.80 -10.87
C THR A 57 0.65 6.80 -9.33
N VAL A 58 -0.55 6.95 -8.76
CA VAL A 58 -0.77 6.72 -7.34
C VAL A 58 -1.44 5.36 -7.17
N LEU A 59 -0.83 4.45 -6.42
CA LEU A 59 -1.38 3.13 -6.17
C LEU A 59 -2.48 3.21 -5.12
N ASP A 60 -2.15 3.75 -3.95
CA ASP A 60 -3.04 3.84 -2.80
C ASP A 60 -2.94 5.18 -2.06
N VAL A 61 -4.00 5.50 -1.33
CA VAL A 61 -4.05 6.55 -0.31
C VAL A 61 -4.45 5.96 1.04
N GLY A 62 -4.04 6.53 2.16
CA GLY A 62 -4.43 6.00 3.49
C GLY A 62 -3.52 6.49 4.61
N ARG A 63 -3.41 5.85 5.77
CA ARG A 63 -4.12 4.67 6.26
C ARG A 63 -5.28 5.06 7.16
N VAL A 64 -6.51 4.92 6.67
CA VAL A 64 -7.71 5.20 7.48
C VAL A 64 -7.77 4.26 8.67
N GLU A 65 -8.00 4.76 9.88
CA GLU A 65 -8.22 3.88 11.03
C GLU A 65 -9.67 3.40 11.01
N LEU A 66 -9.88 2.09 11.21
CA LEU A 66 -11.23 1.56 11.35
C LEU A 66 -11.77 1.88 12.74
N GLY A 67 -12.92 2.52 12.79
CA GLY A 67 -13.55 2.89 14.05
C GLY A 67 -14.97 3.42 13.88
N PRO A 68 -15.68 3.65 15.00
CA PRO A 68 -17.09 4.08 14.99
C PRO A 68 -17.29 5.43 14.30
N GLU A 69 -16.26 6.26 14.20
CA GLU A 69 -16.28 7.53 13.48
C GLU A 69 -16.64 7.39 11.99
N LEU A 70 -16.43 6.20 11.39
CA LEU A 70 -16.83 5.91 10.01
C LEU A 70 -18.35 5.94 9.80
N HIS A 71 -19.14 5.83 10.87
CA HIS A 71 -20.60 5.96 10.81
C HIS A 71 -21.10 7.40 10.94
N SER A 72 -20.23 8.34 11.31
CA SER A 72 -20.57 9.76 11.48
C SER A 72 -19.61 10.67 10.73
N VAL A 73 -19.17 10.25 9.54
CA VAL A 73 -18.29 11.04 8.67
C VAL A 73 -19.05 12.23 8.11
N ASP A 74 -18.56 13.43 8.38
CA ASP A 74 -18.98 14.68 7.73
C ASP A 74 -17.94 15.19 6.73
N TYR A 75 -18.23 16.32 6.09
CA TYR A 75 -17.34 16.93 5.09
C TYR A 75 -16.00 17.42 5.65
N ALA A 76 -15.88 17.64 6.96
CA ALA A 76 -14.64 18.06 7.59
C ALA A 76 -13.76 16.87 8.01
N HIS A 77 -14.31 15.65 8.00
CA HIS A 77 -13.62 14.47 8.49
C HIS A 77 -12.36 14.16 7.65
N PRO A 78 -11.21 13.85 8.28
CA PRO A 78 -9.97 13.55 7.57
C PRO A 78 -10.09 12.37 6.59
N TYR A 79 -10.97 11.40 6.87
CA TYR A 79 -11.17 10.26 5.98
C TYR A 79 -11.80 10.66 4.65
N LEU A 80 -12.77 11.57 4.65
CA LEU A 80 -13.36 12.05 3.41
C LEU A 80 -12.32 12.80 2.56
N ARG A 81 -11.47 13.61 3.21
CA ARG A 81 -10.35 14.29 2.55
C ARG A 81 -9.37 13.32 1.91
N ALA A 82 -9.10 12.18 2.55
CA ALA A 82 -8.27 11.13 1.96
C ALA A 82 -8.92 10.51 0.71
N LEU A 83 -10.22 10.23 0.75
CA LEU A 83 -10.95 9.69 -0.40
C LEU A 83 -11.02 10.70 -1.56
N GLU A 84 -11.31 11.98 -1.27
CA GLU A 84 -11.32 13.06 -2.26
C GLU A 84 -9.96 13.24 -2.92
N LEU A 85 -8.89 13.24 -2.12
CA LEU A 85 -7.53 13.34 -2.64
C LEU A 85 -7.16 12.12 -3.47
N GLY A 86 -7.49 10.91 -3.01
CA GLY A 86 -7.28 9.66 -3.76
C GLY A 86 -7.97 9.68 -5.11
N ALA A 87 -9.25 10.03 -5.15
CA ALA A 87 -10.00 10.20 -6.40
C ALA A 87 -9.36 11.24 -7.32
N ARG A 88 -8.92 12.38 -6.75
CA ARG A 88 -8.29 13.46 -7.52
C ARG A 88 -6.94 13.07 -8.12
N LEU A 89 -6.18 12.24 -7.42
CA LEU A 89 -4.88 11.72 -7.86
C LEU A 89 -5.01 10.46 -8.74
N GLY A 90 -6.22 9.91 -8.90
CA GLY A 90 -6.44 8.67 -9.65
C GLY A 90 -5.91 7.44 -8.94
N ALA A 91 -5.89 7.43 -7.61
CA ALA A 91 -5.52 6.27 -6.82
C ALA A 91 -6.45 5.09 -7.10
N GLN A 92 -5.93 3.87 -6.99
CA GLN A 92 -6.74 2.66 -7.15
C GLN A 92 -7.36 2.23 -5.81
N PHE A 93 -6.59 2.40 -4.74
CA PHE A 93 -6.94 1.88 -3.42
C PHE A 93 -7.00 2.96 -2.34
N VAL A 94 -7.82 2.70 -1.32
CA VAL A 94 -7.68 3.34 -0.01
C VAL A 94 -7.31 2.29 1.02
N THR A 95 -6.19 2.46 1.72
CA THR A 95 -5.76 1.51 2.76
C THR A 95 -6.37 1.86 4.11
N ALA A 96 -6.76 0.83 4.85
CA ALA A 96 -7.35 0.93 6.17
C ALA A 96 -6.60 0.05 7.17
N ARG A 97 -6.38 0.55 8.38
CA ARG A 97 -5.73 -0.18 9.46
C ARG A 97 -6.80 -0.76 10.40
N ALA A 98 -6.73 -2.07 10.62
CA ALA A 98 -7.52 -2.71 11.66
C ALA A 98 -7.16 -2.14 13.04
N THR A 99 -8.16 -1.82 13.85
CA THR A 99 -7.97 -1.38 15.23
C THR A 99 -8.39 -2.48 16.20
N ALA A 100 -7.89 -2.43 17.43
CA ALA A 100 -8.36 -3.33 18.48
C ALA A 100 -9.79 -2.93 18.89
N GLY A 101 -10.75 -3.83 18.75
CA GLY A 101 -12.13 -3.60 19.20
C GLY A 101 -13.18 -4.35 18.38
N PRO A 102 -14.41 -4.47 18.89
CA PRO A 102 -15.53 -5.06 18.15
C PRO A 102 -15.94 -4.18 16.97
N GLY A 103 -16.73 -4.73 16.04
CA GLY A 103 -17.36 -3.96 14.97
C GLY A 103 -16.48 -3.70 13.74
N GLN A 104 -15.30 -4.33 13.63
CA GLN A 104 -14.37 -4.09 12.52
C GLN A 104 -15.01 -4.35 11.14
N ARG A 105 -15.84 -5.39 11.02
CA ARG A 105 -16.58 -5.70 9.79
C ARG A 105 -17.53 -4.57 9.41
N GLU A 106 -18.29 -4.06 10.37
CA GLU A 106 -19.25 -2.97 10.18
C GLU A 106 -18.53 -1.66 9.81
N HIS A 107 -17.42 -1.35 10.49
CA HIS A 107 -16.58 -0.20 10.17
C HIS A 107 -15.98 -0.31 8.77
N PHE A 108 -15.46 -1.48 8.39
CA PHE A 108 -14.90 -1.70 7.05
C PHE A 108 -15.98 -1.60 5.97
N ALA A 109 -17.18 -2.15 6.21
CA ALA A 109 -18.30 -2.01 5.30
C ALA A 109 -18.72 -0.54 5.11
N ALA A 110 -18.73 0.27 6.18
CA ALA A 110 -18.97 1.71 6.10
C ALA A 110 -17.89 2.43 5.28
N LEU A 111 -16.62 2.10 5.49
CA LEU A 111 -15.52 2.64 4.67
C LEU A 111 -15.68 2.24 3.20
N ALA A 112 -16.06 0.99 2.92
CA ALA A 112 -16.23 0.51 1.56
C ALA A 112 -17.32 1.27 0.81
N GLU A 113 -18.47 1.46 1.45
CA GLU A 113 -19.56 2.25 0.88
C GLU A 113 -19.12 3.67 0.55
N LEU A 114 -18.32 4.30 1.42
CA LEU A 114 -17.75 5.63 1.16
C LEU A 114 -16.75 5.59 0.01
N ALA A 115 -15.76 4.69 0.07
CA ALA A 115 -14.66 4.60 -0.89
C ALA A 115 -15.16 4.34 -2.32
N HIS A 116 -16.16 3.47 -2.49
CA HIS A 116 -16.74 3.17 -3.80
C HIS A 116 -17.38 4.38 -4.47
N ARG A 117 -17.94 5.32 -3.71
CA ARG A 117 -18.48 6.59 -4.27
C ARG A 117 -17.39 7.46 -4.90
N TYR A 118 -16.15 7.28 -4.46
CA TYR A 118 -14.96 7.95 -4.98
C TYR A 118 -14.19 7.12 -6.01
N GLY A 119 -14.71 5.95 -6.40
CA GLY A 119 -14.03 5.03 -7.33
C GLY A 119 -12.81 4.33 -6.74
N LEU A 120 -12.65 4.37 -5.41
CA LEU A 120 -11.55 3.72 -4.69
C LEU A 120 -11.99 2.37 -4.14
N ARG A 121 -11.10 1.38 -4.20
CA ARG A 121 -11.32 0.10 -3.53
C ARG A 121 -10.64 0.10 -2.16
N PRO A 122 -11.38 -0.16 -1.06
CA PRO A 122 -10.76 -0.22 0.26
C PRO A 122 -9.96 -1.51 0.43
N LEU A 123 -8.76 -1.41 1.01
CA LEU A 123 -7.92 -2.54 1.35
C LEU A 123 -7.61 -2.55 2.84
N LEU A 124 -7.89 -3.66 3.50
CA LEU A 124 -7.51 -3.87 4.88
C LEU A 124 -6.01 -4.20 4.95
N HIS A 125 -5.26 -3.35 5.64
CA HIS A 125 -3.87 -3.56 6.00
C HIS A 125 -3.78 -3.95 7.48
N ALA A 126 -3.32 -5.18 7.74
CA ALA A 126 -3.09 -5.71 9.08
C ALA A 126 -1.63 -5.48 9.47
N VAL A 127 -1.36 -4.47 10.30
CA VAL A 127 0.01 -4.16 10.72
C VAL A 127 0.48 -5.18 11.77
N PRO A 128 1.61 -5.88 11.57
CA PRO A 128 2.16 -6.78 12.58
C PRO A 128 2.40 -6.09 13.93
N GLY A 129 2.08 -6.78 15.04
CA GLY A 129 2.30 -6.25 16.40
C GLY A 129 1.13 -5.47 17.03
N THR A 130 0.05 -5.20 16.30
CA THR A 130 -1.15 -4.52 16.83
C THR A 130 -2.29 -5.48 17.21
N GLY A 131 -1.98 -6.76 17.48
CA GLY A 131 -3.01 -7.81 17.52
C GLY A 131 -3.61 -8.07 16.12
N ALA A 132 -2.75 -8.02 15.09
CA ALA A 132 -3.10 -8.15 13.69
C ALA A 132 -4.06 -9.32 13.43
N PRO A 133 -5.14 -9.12 12.66
CA PRO A 133 -6.02 -10.21 12.30
C PRO A 133 -5.25 -11.27 11.49
N THR A 134 -5.50 -12.55 11.76
CA THR A 134 -5.10 -13.63 10.85
C THR A 134 -5.72 -13.41 9.47
N LEU A 135 -5.19 -14.05 8.43
CA LEU A 135 -5.77 -13.98 7.08
C LEU A 135 -7.29 -14.22 7.08
N HIS A 136 -7.74 -15.24 7.83
CA HIS A 136 -9.15 -15.57 7.97
C HIS A 136 -9.95 -14.46 8.66
N GLN A 137 -9.39 -13.84 9.70
CA GLN A 137 -10.03 -12.70 10.37
C GLN A 137 -10.08 -11.47 9.45
N ALA A 138 -9.03 -11.23 8.65
CA ALA A 138 -9.03 -10.15 7.67
C ALA A 138 -10.10 -10.37 6.58
N LEU A 139 -10.23 -11.60 6.09
CA LEU A 139 -11.29 -12.00 5.16
C LEU A 139 -12.69 -11.87 5.78
N ASP A 140 -12.84 -12.18 7.07
CA ASP A 140 -14.08 -11.98 7.79
C ASP A 140 -14.43 -10.48 7.89
N VAL A 141 -13.47 -9.62 8.23
CA VAL A 141 -13.66 -8.16 8.28
C VAL A 141 -14.05 -7.60 6.91
N VAL A 142 -13.33 -7.98 5.84
CA VAL A 142 -13.63 -7.53 4.48
C VAL A 142 -14.99 -8.04 4.02
N GLY A 143 -15.34 -9.28 4.35
CA GLY A 143 -16.63 -9.88 4.03
C GLY A 143 -16.98 -9.76 2.54
N THR A 144 -18.21 -9.34 2.25
CA THR A 144 -18.73 -9.12 0.89
C THR A 144 -18.78 -7.63 0.52
N SER A 145 -18.01 -6.79 1.20
CA SER A 145 -18.06 -5.33 1.04
C SER A 145 -17.51 -4.82 -0.30
N GLY A 146 -16.97 -5.70 -1.16
CA GLY A 146 -16.27 -5.31 -2.38
C GLY A 146 -14.86 -4.73 -2.14
N GLY A 147 -14.37 -4.79 -0.90
CA GLY A 147 -12.99 -4.46 -0.56
C GLY A 147 -12.00 -5.61 -0.78
N GLY A 148 -10.82 -5.47 -0.19
CA GLY A 148 -9.76 -6.48 -0.25
C GLY A 148 -8.79 -6.36 0.90
N VAL A 149 -7.66 -7.06 0.77
CA VAL A 149 -6.57 -7.05 1.72
C VAL A 149 -5.24 -6.70 1.05
N VAL A 150 -4.35 -6.11 1.85
CA VAL A 150 -2.92 -6.04 1.53
C VAL A 150 -2.26 -7.28 2.12
N LEU A 151 -1.57 -8.06 1.28
CA LEU A 151 -0.79 -9.21 1.74
C LEU A 151 0.65 -8.76 2.01
N ASP A 152 1.03 -8.59 3.28
CA ASP A 152 2.44 -8.39 3.64
C ASP A 152 3.17 -9.74 3.52
N VAL A 153 4.19 -9.82 2.67
CA VAL A 153 5.06 -10.99 2.54
C VAL A 153 6.38 -10.67 3.25
N LEU A 154 6.60 -11.34 4.39
CA LEU A 154 7.81 -11.18 5.20
C LEU A 154 8.89 -12.14 4.69
N SER A 155 10.04 -11.61 4.26
CA SER A 155 11.13 -12.40 3.69
C SER A 155 11.96 -13.14 4.75
N GLN A 156 11.99 -12.61 5.98
CA GLN A 156 12.83 -13.11 7.07
C GLN A 156 12.19 -14.26 7.87
N ALA A 157 10.86 -14.40 7.87
CA ALA A 157 10.11 -15.19 8.87
C ALA A 157 9.17 -16.30 8.34
N GLY A 158 9.29 -16.76 7.10
CA GLY A 158 8.96 -18.17 6.80
C GLY A 158 7.71 -18.56 6.01
N PRO A 159 7.24 -17.85 4.98
CA PRO A 159 6.44 -18.48 3.94
C PRO A 159 7.34 -19.13 2.87
N THR A 160 7.04 -20.37 2.48
CA THR A 160 7.56 -20.96 1.24
C THR A 160 6.85 -20.33 0.04
N ALA A 161 7.41 -20.45 -1.17
CA ALA A 161 6.72 -20.03 -2.40
C ALA A 161 5.31 -20.64 -2.48
N ASP A 162 5.17 -21.93 -2.15
CA ASP A 162 3.89 -22.63 -2.10
C ASP A 162 2.89 -22.03 -1.10
N ALA A 163 3.36 -21.54 0.05
CA ALA A 163 2.50 -20.91 1.05
C ALA A 163 1.99 -19.55 0.56
N VAL A 164 2.84 -18.77 -0.13
CA VAL A 164 2.42 -17.52 -0.76
C VAL A 164 1.41 -17.81 -1.87
N ASP A 165 1.70 -18.77 -2.73
CA ASP A 165 0.81 -19.19 -3.84
C ASP A 165 -0.57 -19.60 -3.32
N GLN A 166 -0.61 -20.48 -2.31
CA GLN A 166 -1.85 -20.91 -1.68
C GLN A 166 -2.63 -19.74 -1.09
N THR A 167 -1.94 -18.77 -0.48
CA THR A 167 -2.55 -17.56 0.09
C THR A 167 -3.13 -16.67 -1.01
N VAL A 168 -2.40 -16.48 -2.12
CA VAL A 168 -2.87 -15.71 -3.29
C VAL A 168 -4.12 -16.35 -3.90
N VAL A 169 -4.14 -17.68 -4.03
CA VAL A 169 -5.30 -18.44 -4.50
C VAL A 169 -6.50 -18.30 -3.55
N GLU A 170 -6.29 -18.40 -2.24
CA GLU A 170 -7.36 -18.24 -1.23
C GLU A 170 -7.95 -16.82 -1.23
N LEU A 171 -7.10 -15.81 -1.42
CA LEU A 171 -7.54 -14.43 -1.50
C LEU A 171 -8.31 -14.14 -2.79
N GLY A 172 -7.85 -14.67 -3.93
CA GLY A 172 -8.46 -14.45 -5.23
C GLY A 172 -8.70 -12.96 -5.50
N ASP A 173 -9.92 -12.59 -5.89
CA ASP A 173 -10.29 -11.20 -6.17
C ASP A 173 -10.21 -10.27 -4.95
N ARG A 174 -10.10 -10.82 -3.73
CA ARG A 174 -9.92 -10.02 -2.49
C ARG A 174 -8.46 -9.61 -2.28
N LEU A 175 -7.51 -10.11 -3.04
CA LEU A 175 -6.14 -9.58 -3.04
C LEU A 175 -6.15 -8.19 -3.70
N GLY A 176 -5.67 -7.19 -2.98
CA GLY A 176 -5.43 -5.85 -3.54
C GLY A 176 -4.08 -5.79 -4.20
N TYR A 177 -3.03 -5.91 -3.38
CA TYR A 177 -1.64 -5.97 -3.80
C TYR A 177 -0.82 -6.72 -2.74
N VAL A 178 0.39 -7.12 -3.13
CA VAL A 178 1.38 -7.69 -2.22
C VAL A 178 2.32 -6.57 -1.76
N ARG A 179 2.62 -6.53 -0.47
CA ARG A 179 3.54 -5.57 0.12
C ARG A 179 4.79 -6.27 0.64
N LEU A 180 5.95 -5.69 0.31
CA LEU A 180 7.26 -6.11 0.80
C LEU A 180 7.85 -4.99 1.66
N LEU A 181 8.47 -5.35 2.77
CA LEU A 181 9.13 -4.38 3.64
C LEU A 181 10.54 -4.10 3.13
N VAL A 182 10.83 -2.82 2.88
CA VAL A 182 12.13 -2.38 2.35
C VAL A 182 13.29 -2.80 3.26
N ASP A 183 13.10 -2.74 4.58
CA ASP A 183 14.13 -3.10 5.55
C ASP A 183 14.51 -4.59 5.45
N GLU A 184 13.54 -5.46 5.15
CA GLU A 184 13.76 -6.89 4.94
C GLU A 184 14.37 -7.22 3.58
N LEU A 185 14.09 -6.41 2.55
CA LEU A 185 14.73 -6.56 1.24
C LEU A 185 16.20 -6.12 1.28
N GLU A 186 16.54 -5.12 2.09
CA GLU A 186 17.89 -4.57 2.18
C GLU A 186 18.80 -5.34 3.13
N HIS A 187 18.27 -5.77 4.27
CA HIS A 187 19.06 -6.40 5.34
C HIS A 187 18.80 -7.90 5.45
N GLY A 188 17.81 -8.42 4.72
CA GLY A 188 17.44 -9.82 4.77
C GLY A 188 18.12 -10.68 3.72
N ALA A 189 17.74 -11.96 3.71
CA ALA A 189 18.12 -12.95 2.70
C ALA A 189 16.86 -13.43 1.97
N PRO A 190 16.31 -12.62 1.04
CA PRO A 190 15.08 -12.97 0.32
C PRO A 190 15.26 -14.27 -0.47
N THR A 191 14.28 -15.18 -0.37
CA THR A 191 14.28 -16.45 -1.10
C THR A 191 14.01 -16.22 -2.59
N PRO A 192 14.94 -16.54 -3.50
CA PRO A 192 14.70 -16.41 -4.94
C PRO A 192 13.46 -17.18 -5.38
N GLY A 193 12.66 -16.58 -6.26
CA GLY A 193 11.44 -17.20 -6.77
C GLY A 193 10.27 -17.29 -5.77
N LEU A 194 10.35 -16.66 -4.59
CA LEU A 194 9.26 -16.64 -3.61
C LEU A 194 7.93 -16.15 -4.19
N LEU A 195 8.00 -15.23 -5.15
CA LEU A 195 6.85 -14.60 -5.81
C LEU A 195 6.71 -15.04 -7.28
N ALA A 196 7.40 -16.10 -7.71
CA ALA A 196 7.46 -16.49 -9.11
C ALA A 196 6.10 -16.90 -9.72
N THR A 197 5.12 -17.27 -8.89
CA THR A 197 3.76 -17.62 -9.32
C THR A 197 2.76 -16.48 -9.13
N LEU A 198 3.20 -15.33 -8.61
CA LEU A 198 2.32 -14.18 -8.41
C LEU A 198 1.70 -13.77 -9.76
N PRO A 199 0.37 -13.61 -9.85
CA PRO A 199 -0.25 -13.19 -11.08
C PRO A 199 0.29 -11.81 -11.50
N PRO A 200 0.68 -11.62 -12.77
CA PRO A 200 1.40 -10.43 -13.22
C PRO A 200 0.58 -9.13 -13.08
N GLN A 201 -0.74 -9.23 -12.96
CA GLN A 201 -1.63 -8.10 -12.72
C GLN A 201 -1.70 -7.65 -11.24
N VAL A 202 -1.20 -8.44 -10.29
CA VAL A 202 -1.21 -8.07 -8.87
C VAL A 202 -0.07 -7.10 -8.61
N PRO A 203 -0.35 -5.87 -8.15
CA PRO A 203 0.71 -4.91 -7.86
C PRO A 203 1.62 -5.41 -6.74
N LEU A 204 2.89 -5.02 -6.82
CA LEU A 204 3.88 -5.17 -5.76
C LEU A 204 4.25 -3.81 -5.22
N ALA A 205 3.97 -3.59 -3.94
CA ALA A 205 4.29 -2.36 -3.25
C ALA A 205 5.48 -2.58 -2.31
N ILE A 206 6.47 -1.70 -2.38
CA ILE A 206 7.57 -1.66 -1.41
C ILE A 206 7.22 -0.59 -0.38
N GLY A 207 7.16 -0.99 0.89
CA GLY A 207 6.80 -0.10 1.97
C GLY A 207 7.73 -0.21 3.17
N THR A 208 7.53 0.68 4.14
CA THR A 208 8.18 0.62 5.45
C THR A 208 7.18 0.98 6.55
N ASP A 209 7.28 0.31 7.69
CA ASP A 209 6.51 0.64 8.90
C ASP A 209 7.25 1.63 9.79
N HIS A 210 8.55 1.84 9.54
CA HIS A 210 9.32 2.89 10.18
C HIS A 210 9.43 4.08 9.22
N PRO A 211 9.13 5.32 9.64
CA PRO A 211 9.55 6.49 8.89
C PRO A 211 11.09 6.57 8.95
N GLY A 212 11.75 5.75 8.15
CA GLY A 212 13.19 5.63 8.08
C GLY A 212 13.83 6.90 7.54
N ARG A 213 15.01 7.22 8.06
CA ARG A 213 15.84 8.33 7.57
C ARG A 213 16.37 7.95 6.18
N LEU A 214 15.79 8.53 5.16
CA LEU A 214 16.29 8.45 3.80
C LEU A 214 17.54 9.36 3.70
N ASP A 215 18.68 8.83 3.25
CA ASP A 215 19.97 9.53 3.16
C ASP A 215 20.05 10.41 1.90
N ARG A 216 21.14 10.47 1.11
CA ARG A 216 21.20 11.37 -0.08
C ARG A 216 21.08 10.62 -1.43
N ASP A 217 21.03 9.30 -1.45
CA ASP A 217 21.08 8.51 -2.68
C ASP A 217 19.86 7.57 -2.83
N HIS A 218 18.66 8.16 -2.80
CA HIS A 218 17.40 7.39 -2.77
C HIS A 218 17.18 6.57 -4.03
N ALA A 219 17.55 7.10 -5.20
CA ALA A 219 17.28 6.43 -6.46
C ALA A 219 18.14 5.18 -6.65
N ALA A 220 19.44 5.24 -6.34
CA ALA A 220 20.32 4.08 -6.43
C ALA A 220 19.92 2.99 -5.41
N ARG A 221 19.61 3.41 -4.18
CA ARG A 221 19.13 2.51 -3.13
C ARG A 221 17.85 1.79 -3.55
N LEU A 222 16.83 2.53 -4.02
CA LEU A 222 15.57 1.95 -4.46
C LEU A 222 15.72 1.09 -5.74
N ARG A 223 16.65 1.44 -6.64
CA ARG A 223 16.99 0.59 -7.78
C ARG A 223 17.51 -0.78 -7.33
N ALA A 224 18.42 -0.82 -6.35
CA ALA A 224 18.92 -2.08 -5.80
C ALA A 224 17.81 -2.91 -5.13
N VAL A 225 16.80 -2.25 -4.54
CA VAL A 225 15.61 -2.93 -4.02
C VAL A 225 14.79 -3.55 -5.15
N LEU A 226 14.60 -2.85 -6.28
CA LEU A 226 13.93 -3.44 -7.45
C LEU A 226 14.68 -4.66 -7.99
N ASP A 227 16.01 -4.62 -8.09
CA ASP A 227 16.81 -5.76 -8.53
C ASP A 227 16.60 -6.99 -7.63
N THR A 228 16.45 -6.76 -6.32
CA THR A 228 16.10 -7.81 -5.36
C THR A 228 14.69 -8.36 -5.60
N VAL A 229 13.71 -7.50 -5.87
CA VAL A 229 12.33 -7.92 -6.19
C VAL A 229 12.27 -8.71 -7.49
N ASP A 230 13.04 -8.33 -8.51
CA ASP A 230 13.17 -9.10 -9.75
C ASP A 230 13.66 -10.53 -9.47
N GLY A 231 14.59 -10.70 -8.53
CA GLY A 231 15.03 -12.02 -8.06
C GLY A 231 13.93 -12.83 -7.38
N LEU A 232 13.01 -12.20 -6.66
CA LEU A 232 11.85 -12.85 -6.06
C LEU A 232 10.82 -13.34 -7.11
N LEU A 233 10.71 -12.63 -8.23
CA LEU A 233 9.76 -12.93 -9.31
C LEU A 233 10.31 -13.94 -10.33
N ARG A 234 11.64 -14.05 -10.45
CA ARG A 234 12.25 -15.02 -11.36
C ARG A 234 12.02 -16.45 -10.89
N HIS A 235 11.38 -17.25 -11.73
CA HIS A 235 11.20 -18.66 -11.47
C HIS A 235 12.56 -19.37 -11.40
N PRO A 236 12.84 -20.21 -10.39
CA PRO A 236 14.15 -20.85 -10.22
C PRO A 236 14.62 -21.63 -11.45
N ARG A 237 13.67 -22.32 -12.12
CA ARG A 237 13.92 -23.09 -13.36
C ARG A 237 14.12 -22.23 -14.63
N ALA A 238 13.98 -20.91 -14.57
CA ALA A 238 14.23 -20.03 -15.72
C ALA A 238 15.73 -19.77 -15.95
N SER A 239 16.59 -20.15 -15.01
CA SER A 239 18.03 -19.86 -15.01
C SER A 239 18.90 -20.96 -15.64
N ASP A 240 18.33 -22.15 -15.91
CA ASP A 240 19.07 -23.34 -16.37
C ASP A 240 19.19 -23.43 -17.91
N GLY A 241 19.07 -22.31 -18.63
CA GLY A 241 18.87 -22.27 -20.08
C GLY A 241 19.83 -21.38 -20.89
N ASP A 242 21.00 -21.04 -20.35
CA ASP A 242 22.09 -20.35 -21.07
C ASP A 242 23.33 -21.25 -21.23
#